data_AF-A0A7R9PG65-F1
#
_entry.id   AF-A0A7R9PG65-F1
#
_cell.length_a   1.000
_cell.length_b   1.000
_cell.length_c   1.000
_cell.angle_alpha   90.00
_cell.angle_beta   90.00
_cell.angle_gamma   90.00
#
_symmetry.space_group_name_H-M   'P 1'
#
loop_
_entity.id
_entity.type
_entity.pdbx_description
1 polymer ?
#
loop_
_entity_poly.entity_id
_entity_poly.type
_entity_poly.pdbx_seq_one_letter_code
_entity_poly.pdbx_strand_id
1 'polypeptide(L)'
;MMEHFMTHETFRKGLSTYLSAHGNRTAEPDDLFANLDSQYIQDFPNRPVSVKTVMDTWTLQSGHPVITITRNYTSGAITVTQ
;
A
#
# COMPACT_ATOMS: atom_id res chain seq x y z
N MET A 1 -4.78 2.40 -5.80
CA MET A 1 -4.30 2.88 -4.49
C MET A 1 -2.87 2.43 -4.24
N MET A 2 -2.63 1.13 -4.05
CA MET A 2 -1.29 0.58 -3.75
C MET A 2 -0.21 0.97 -4.76
N GLU A 3 -0.48 0.89 -6.06
CA GLU A 3 0.47 1.34 -7.09
C GLU A 3 0.90 2.80 -6.94
N HIS A 4 -0.02 3.68 -6.55
CA HIS A 4 0.31 5.10 -6.34
C HIS A 4 1.12 5.30 -5.05
N PHE A 5 0.81 4.53 -4.00
CA PHE A 5 1.57 4.51 -2.76
C PHE A 5 3.03 4.06 -2.98
N MET A 6 3.23 3.03 -3.82
CA MET A 6 4.56 2.46 -4.11
C MET A 6 5.29 3.13 -5.26
N THR A 7 4.62 3.95 -6.06
CA THR A 7 5.00 4.35 -7.44
C THR A 7 4.83 3.24 -8.47
N HIS A 8 4.56 3.65 -9.71
CA HIS A 8 4.32 2.75 -10.84
C HIS A 8 5.48 1.77 -11.09
N GLU A 9 6.72 2.25 -11.04
CA GLU A 9 7.90 1.45 -11.37
C GLU A 9 8.14 0.35 -10.32
N THR A 10 8.17 0.72 -9.04
CA THR A 10 8.32 -0.20 -7.91
C THR A 10 7.20 -1.24 -7.89
N PHE A 11 5.94 -0.81 -8.08
CA PHE A 11 4.81 -1.73 -8.12
C PHE A 11 4.95 -2.76 -9.25
N ARG A 12 5.32 -2.33 -10.46
CA ARG A 12 5.53 -3.23 -11.60
C ARG A 12 6.67 -4.21 -11.39
N LYS A 13 7.80 -3.76 -10.84
CA LYS A 13 8.94 -4.64 -10.52
C LYS A 13 8.54 -5.70 -9.50
N GLY A 14 7.90 -5.30 -8.40
CA GLY A 14 7.46 -6.23 -7.35
C GLY A 14 6.41 -7.22 -7.87
N LEU A 15 5.47 -6.77 -8.70
CA LEU A 15 4.48 -7.62 -9.34
C LEU A 15 5.12 -8.63 -10.32
N SER A 16 6.09 -8.19 -11.12
CA SER A 16 6.83 -9.07 -12.03
C SER A 16 7.58 -10.18 -11.28
N THR A 17 8.21 -9.83 -10.15
CA THR A 17 8.90 -10.79 -9.28
C THR A 17 7.91 -11.78 -8.66
N TYR A 18 6.78 -11.29 -8.13
CA TYR A 18 5.72 -12.14 -7.61
C TYR A 18 5.22 -13.16 -8.63
N LEU A 19 4.88 -12.70 -9.84
CA LEU A 19 4.38 -13.56 -10.93
C LEU A 19 5.43 -14.58 -11.37
N SER A 20 6.71 -14.20 -11.41
CA SER A 20 7.80 -15.11 -11.76
C SER A 20 8.01 -16.18 -10.68
N ALA A 21 7.87 -15.82 -9.40
CA ALA A 21 8.03 -16.74 -8.27
C ALA A 21 6.84 -17.69 -8.08
N HIS A 22 5.62 -17.24 -8.41
CA HIS A 22 4.37 -17.97 -8.19
C HIS A 22 3.72 -18.51 -9.48
N GLY A 23 4.43 -18.48 -10.60
CA GLY A 23 3.94 -19.02 -11.87
C GLY A 23 3.51 -20.49 -11.73
N ASN A 24 2.28 -20.79 -12.15
CA ASN A 24 1.67 -22.13 -12.12
C ASN A 24 1.45 -22.73 -10.71
N ARG A 25 1.36 -21.89 -9.67
CA ARG A 25 1.08 -22.30 -8.28
C ARG A 25 -0.14 -21.56 -7.72
N THR A 26 -0.65 -22.05 -6.60
CA THR A 26 -1.59 -21.31 -5.76
C THR A 26 -0.84 -20.27 -4.94
N ALA A 27 -1.50 -19.16 -4.62
CA ALA A 27 -0.93 -18.09 -3.81
C ALA A 27 -1.99 -17.53 -2.85
N GLU A 28 -1.53 -17.01 -1.73
CA GLU A 28 -2.31 -16.25 -0.75
C GLU A 28 -1.99 -14.74 -0.88
N PRO A 29 -2.84 -13.84 -0.34
CA PRO A 29 -2.57 -12.41 -0.37
C PRO A 29 -1.20 -12.02 0.23
N ASP A 30 -0.77 -12.73 1.25
CA ASP A 30 0.52 -12.51 1.92
C ASP A 30 1.71 -12.77 0.99
N ASP A 31 1.60 -13.72 0.05
CA ASP A 31 2.64 -14.00 -0.95
C ASP A 31 2.84 -12.79 -1.89
N LEU A 32 1.74 -12.14 -2.29
CA LEU A 32 1.78 -10.92 -3.07
C LEU A 32 2.42 -9.79 -2.27
N PHE A 33 1.96 -9.56 -1.04
CA PHE A 33 2.44 -8.47 -0.22
C PHE A 33 3.91 -8.61 0.13
N ALA A 34 4.41 -9.82 0.40
CA ALA A 34 5.83 -10.05 0.67
C ALA A 34 6.74 -9.63 -0.49
N ASN A 35 6.36 -9.95 -1.73
CA ASN A 35 7.13 -9.57 -2.93
C ASN A 35 7.09 -8.06 -3.17
N LEU A 36 5.94 -7.44 -2.98
CA LEU A 36 5.78 -5.99 -3.10
C LEU A 36 6.55 -5.24 -2.00
N ASP A 37 6.51 -5.74 -0.77
CA ASP A 37 7.22 -5.15 0.37
C ASP A 37 8.74 -5.21 0.18
N SER A 38 9.24 -6.36 -0.29
CA SER A 38 10.67 -6.50 -0.63
C SER A 38 11.10 -5.50 -1.70
N GLN A 39 10.30 -5.27 -2.75
CA GLN A 39 10.62 -4.28 -3.77
C GLN A 39 10.52 -2.84 -3.21
N TYR A 40 9.54 -2.56 -2.36
CA TYR A 40 9.37 -1.25 -1.75
C TYR A 40 10.54 -0.89 -0.84
N ILE A 41 11.02 -1.82 0.00
CA ILE A 41 12.18 -1.63 0.86
C ILE A 41 13.45 -1.40 0.04
N GLN A 42 13.60 -2.11 -1.08
CA GLN A 42 14.75 -1.91 -1.98
C GLN A 42 14.78 -0.51 -2.59
N ASP A 43 13.64 -0.02 -3.08
CA ASP A 43 13.57 1.29 -3.75
C ASP A 43 13.49 2.46 -2.75
N PHE A 44 12.98 2.22 -1.53
CA PHE A 44 12.78 3.22 -0.48
C PHE A 44 13.30 2.78 0.90
N PRO A 45 14.61 2.52 1.06
CA PRO A 45 15.19 1.95 2.29
C PRO A 45 15.00 2.82 3.56
N ASN A 46 14.76 4.12 3.38
CA ASN A 46 14.56 5.07 4.47
C ASN A 46 13.08 5.29 4.84
N ARG A 47 12.14 4.53 4.24
CA ARG A 47 10.71 4.62 4.54
C ARG A 47 10.25 3.38 5.32
N PRO A 48 10.05 3.48 6.65
CA PRO A 48 9.65 2.33 7.47
C PRO A 48 8.15 2.07 7.34
N VAL A 49 7.70 1.68 6.15
CA VAL A 49 6.30 1.33 5.89
C VAL A 49 6.27 -0.05 5.28
N SER A 50 5.50 -0.96 5.89
CA SER A 50 5.22 -2.27 5.30
C SER A 50 3.97 -2.20 4.43
N VAL A 51 4.10 -2.63 3.18
CA VAL A 51 2.99 -2.79 2.23
C VAL A 51 1.90 -3.68 2.84
N LYS A 52 2.29 -4.76 3.52
CA LYS A 52 1.35 -5.67 4.17
C LYS A 52 0.51 -4.96 5.22
N THR A 53 1.15 -4.23 6.15
CA THR A 53 0.43 -3.52 7.21
C THR A 53 -0.58 -2.51 6.65
N VAL A 54 -0.22 -1.79 5.58
CA VAL A 54 -1.16 -0.90 4.91
C VAL A 54 -2.31 -1.71 4.32
N MET A 55 -2.03 -2.77 3.56
CA MET A 55 -3.07 -3.52 2.87
C MET A 55 -4.00 -4.30 3.78
N ASP A 56 -3.51 -4.81 4.92
CA ASP A 56 -4.35 -5.47 5.92
C ASP A 56 -5.50 -4.56 6.37
N THR A 57 -5.28 -3.23 6.47
CA THR A 57 -6.36 -2.27 6.79
C THR A 57 -7.43 -2.15 5.72
N TRP A 58 -7.11 -2.52 4.47
CA TRP A 58 -8.02 -2.45 3.32
C TRP A 58 -8.64 -3.80 2.94
N THR A 59 -7.96 -4.92 3.22
CA THR A 59 -8.38 -6.26 2.77
C THR A 59 -9.08 -7.07 3.85
N LEU A 60 -8.76 -6.83 5.13
CA LEU A 60 -9.33 -7.60 6.25
C LEU A 60 -10.57 -6.95 6.88
N GLN A 61 -10.93 -5.74 6.44
CA GLN A 61 -12.06 -4.98 6.97
C GLN A 61 -13.11 -4.76 5.88
N SER A 62 -14.39 -4.94 6.23
CA SER A 62 -15.49 -4.67 5.30
C SER A 62 -15.78 -3.17 5.20
N GLY A 63 -16.06 -2.69 3.99
CA GLY A 63 -16.43 -1.30 3.74
C GLY A 63 -15.25 -0.45 3.27
N HIS A 64 -15.36 0.86 3.45
CA HIS A 64 -14.32 1.83 3.11
C HIS A 64 -14.42 3.04 4.04
N PRO A 65 -13.30 3.70 4.37
CA PRO A 65 -13.33 4.88 5.23
C PRO A 65 -13.94 6.08 4.50
N VAL A 66 -14.64 6.93 5.24
CA VAL A 66 -15.09 8.24 4.77
C VAL A 66 -14.19 9.29 5.38
N ILE A 67 -13.37 9.95 4.55
CA ILE A 67 -12.48 11.01 5.01
C ILE A 67 -13.26 12.32 5.11
N THR A 68 -13.36 12.85 6.33
CA THR A 68 -13.97 14.16 6.60
C THR A 68 -12.88 15.21 6.72
N ILE A 69 -13.02 16.29 5.94
CA ILE A 69 -12.08 17.42 5.95
C ILE A 69 -12.82 18.64 6.51
N THR A 70 -12.32 19.16 7.62
CA THR A 70 -12.81 20.41 8.22
C THR A 70 -11.75 21.49 8.08
N ARG A 71 -12.12 22.61 7.44
CA ARG A 71 -11.23 23.76 7.27
C ARG A 71 -11.66 24.90 8.18
N ASN A 72 -10.75 25.34 9.03
CA ASN A 72 -10.91 26.57 9.79
C ASN A 72 -10.37 27.74 8.95
N TYR A 73 -11.25 28.57 8.41
CA TYR A 73 -10.85 29.70 7.56
C TYR A 73 -10.25 30.87 8.35
N THR A 74 -10.50 30.94 9.66
CA THR A 74 -9.95 32.00 10.53
C THR A 74 -8.51 31.71 10.90
N SER A 75 -8.18 30.48 11.29
CA SER A 75 -6.80 30.07 11.63
C SER A 75 -6.02 29.50 10.44
N GLY A 76 -6.69 29.19 9.33
CA GLY A 76 -6.12 28.48 8.19
C GLY A 76 -5.89 26.99 8.41
N ALA A 77 -6.25 26.45 9.58
CA ALA A 77 -6.02 25.04 9.93
C ALA A 77 -6.93 24.09 9.15
N ILE A 78 -6.42 22.90 8.84
CA ILE A 78 -7.17 21.79 8.23
C ILE A 78 -7.11 20.61 9.18
N THR A 79 -8.28 20.08 9.54
CA THR A 79 -8.44 18.86 10.33
C THR A 79 -8.97 17.77 9.42
N VAL A 80 -8.31 16.61 9.44
CA VAL A 80 -8.69 15.44 8.65
C VAL A 80 -9.00 14.30 9.61
N THR A 81 -10.18 13.69 9.48
CA THR A 81 -10.61 12.54 10.28
C THR A 81 -11.14 11.44 9.38
N GLN A 82 -11.00 10.18 9.82
CA GLN A 82 -11.55 8.99 9.19
C GLN A 82 -12.42 8.22 10.20
#